data_AF-A0A930DN69-F1
#
_entry.id   AF-A0A930DN69-F1
#
_cell.length_a   1.000
_cell.length_b   1.000
_cell.length_c   1.000
_cell.angle_alpha   90.00
_cell.angle_beta   90.00
_cell.angle_gamma   90.00
#
_symmetry.space_group_name_H-M   'P 1'
#
loop_
_entity.id
_entity.type
_entity.pdbx_description
1 polymer ?
#
loop_
_entity_poly.entity_id
_entity_poly.type
_entity_poly.pdbx_seq_one_letter_code
_entity_poly.pdbx_strand_id
1 'polypeptide(L)'
;MAEEIRESREEELERIRQIEASSEYQGKLQILREKMKLNLRWKMYKIAMVIGAILLFAMFKFVGLGIAAVLGFIFVYPVFKRKRELFREKKENNEVLYVERFLSPIVKEIFPAGEMKVTPDFLLDPVKKVCPSSTNYRGNTELSFHDSRELSVMNLYAYHVVESTDSKGRTSRKEVTDFYGQVFRMRFPRPFSGHIRIIPTEKTAILKREIQNYPGKQKNELKIDTEDIRHNEHYNIFCTDEFMARRFLNPTVLEWFDKNIAESRTAIYIEDSSMYISRYTGYQLFPVPKTVEAIDKLSMVEEYKKLRAEIDFIEGFTEIFT
;
A
#
# COMPACT_ATOMS: atom_id res chain seq x y z
N MET A 1 11.24 1.72 -30.76
CA MET A 1 10.52 1.97 -29.49
C MET A 1 9.72 0.76 -29.01
N ALA A 2 8.59 0.36 -29.60
CA ALA A 2 7.82 -0.79 -29.07
C ALA A 2 8.57 -2.14 -29.14
N GLU A 3 9.33 -2.37 -30.22
CA GLU A 3 10.12 -3.60 -30.40
C GLU A 3 11.36 -3.63 -29.49
N GLU A 4 12.02 -2.48 -29.31
CA GLU A 4 13.17 -2.27 -28.44
C GLU A 4 12.81 -2.39 -26.94
N ILE A 5 11.63 -1.89 -26.55
CA ILE A 5 11.07 -2.09 -25.20
C ILE A 5 10.77 -3.59 -24.98
N ARG A 6 10.26 -4.29 -25.99
CA ARG A 6 9.98 -5.73 -25.89
C ARG A 6 11.26 -6.55 -25.74
N GLU A 7 12.28 -6.25 -26.54
CA GLU A 7 13.60 -6.89 -26.48
C GLU A 7 14.25 -6.67 -25.11
N SER A 8 14.26 -5.43 -24.61
CA SER A 8 14.76 -5.10 -23.28
C SER A 8 14.03 -5.88 -22.16
N ARG A 9 12.71 -6.04 -22.27
CA ARG A 9 11.90 -6.82 -21.29
C ARG A 9 12.19 -8.31 -21.32
N GLU A 10 12.44 -8.87 -22.50
CA GLU A 10 12.81 -10.28 -22.66
C GLU A 10 14.19 -10.54 -22.08
N GLU A 11 15.14 -9.62 -22.30
CA GLU A 11 16.46 -9.67 -21.67
C GLU A 11 16.38 -9.54 -20.14
N GLU A 12 15.60 -8.59 -19.61
CA GLU A 12 15.33 -8.45 -18.17
C GLU A 12 14.81 -9.76 -17.58
N LEU A 13 13.79 -10.35 -18.20
CA LEU A 13 13.18 -11.60 -17.75
C LEU A 13 14.17 -12.77 -17.79
N GLU A 14 15.02 -12.85 -18.83
CA GLU A 14 16.01 -13.91 -18.95
C GLU A 14 17.12 -13.76 -17.88
N ARG A 15 17.56 -12.54 -17.57
CA ARG A 15 18.46 -12.28 -16.44
C ARG A 15 17.85 -12.76 -15.12
N ILE A 16 16.58 -12.44 -14.87
CA ILE A 16 15.87 -12.90 -13.66
C ILE A 16 15.79 -14.43 -13.61
N ARG A 17 15.52 -15.11 -14.73
CA ARG A 17 15.52 -16.58 -14.80
C ARG A 17 16.89 -17.17 -14.47
N GLN A 18 17.97 -16.58 -14.99
CA GLN A 18 19.33 -17.02 -14.71
C GLN A 18 19.69 -16.84 -13.22
N ILE A 19 19.30 -15.70 -12.63
CA ILE A 19 19.48 -15.46 -11.18
C ILE A 19 18.70 -16.50 -10.38
N GLU A 20 17.43 -16.74 -10.72
CA GLU A 20 16.60 -17.73 -10.01
C GLU A 20 17.15 -19.15 -10.15
N ALA A 21 17.69 -19.51 -11.32
CA ALA A 21 18.29 -20.82 -11.55
C ALA A 21 19.60 -21.05 -10.77
N SER A 22 20.24 -19.98 -10.28
CA SER A 22 21.48 -20.11 -9.51
C SER A 22 21.27 -20.84 -8.17
N SER A 23 22.20 -21.73 -7.83
CA SER A 23 22.16 -22.48 -6.57
C SER A 23 22.26 -21.56 -5.35
N GLU A 24 23.01 -20.47 -5.47
CA GLU A 24 23.14 -19.45 -4.43
C GLU A 24 21.78 -18.78 -4.14
N TYR A 25 21.05 -18.37 -5.17
CA TYR A 25 19.74 -17.76 -5.00
C TYR A 25 18.71 -18.74 -4.44
N GLN A 26 18.67 -19.98 -4.93
CA GLN A 26 17.77 -21.01 -4.40
C GLN A 26 18.01 -21.26 -2.90
N GLY A 27 19.28 -21.27 -2.46
CA GLY A 27 19.63 -21.34 -1.04
C GLY A 27 19.10 -20.14 -0.25
N LYS A 28 19.28 -18.91 -0.76
CA LYS A 28 18.75 -17.68 -0.14
C LYS A 28 17.21 -17.69 -0.07
N LEU A 29 16.54 -18.10 -1.13
CA LEU A 29 15.08 -18.20 -1.22
C LEU A 29 14.53 -19.24 -0.25
N GLN A 30 15.20 -20.39 -0.11
CA GLN A 30 14.80 -21.41 0.87
C GLN A 30 14.90 -20.87 2.31
N ILE A 31 16.00 -20.21 2.66
CA ILE A 31 16.17 -19.57 3.97
C ILE A 31 15.09 -18.50 4.20
N LEU A 32 14.79 -17.68 3.19
CA LEU A 32 13.73 -16.68 3.25
C LEU A 32 12.36 -17.32 3.53
N ARG A 33 11.98 -18.34 2.75
CA ARG A 33 10.73 -19.08 2.91
C ARG A 33 10.63 -19.69 4.31
N GLU A 34 11.72 -20.27 4.82
CA GLU A 34 11.75 -20.81 6.19
C GLU A 34 11.53 -19.73 7.24
N LYS A 35 12.22 -18.58 7.14
CA LYS A 35 12.02 -17.44 8.04
C LYS A 35 10.57 -16.96 8.04
N MET A 36 9.97 -16.80 6.86
CA MET A 36 8.58 -16.34 6.73
C MET A 36 7.58 -17.35 7.31
N LYS A 37 7.76 -18.65 7.03
CA LYS A 37 6.93 -19.73 7.58
C LYS A 37 7.05 -19.80 9.09
N LEU A 38 8.25 -19.67 9.63
CA LEU A 38 8.49 -19.69 11.07
C LEU A 38 7.80 -18.51 11.76
N ASN A 39 7.81 -17.33 11.15
CA ASN A 39 7.08 -16.17 11.66
C ASN A 39 5.55 -16.38 11.68
N LEU A 40 4.97 -16.99 10.64
CA LEU A 40 3.55 -17.35 10.62
C LEU A 40 3.22 -18.37 11.71
N ARG A 41 3.97 -19.47 11.77
CA ARG A 41 3.80 -20.53 12.77
C ARG A 41 3.95 -19.98 14.19
N TRP A 42 4.92 -19.11 14.43
CA TRP A 42 5.14 -18.46 15.73
C TRP A 42 3.94 -17.61 16.17
N LYS A 43 3.33 -16.86 15.25
CA LYS A 43 2.08 -16.13 15.54
C LYS A 43 0.95 -17.10 15.93
N MET A 44 0.78 -18.18 15.17
CA MET A 44 -0.23 -19.21 15.47
C MET A 44 0.00 -19.89 16.82
N TYR A 45 1.24 -20.31 17.11
CA TYR A 45 1.59 -20.95 18.38
C TYR A 45 1.36 -20.04 19.58
N LYS A 46 1.64 -18.74 19.46
CA LYS A 46 1.33 -17.77 20.51
C LYS A 46 -0.17 -17.69 20.80
N ILE A 47 -1.00 -17.62 19.77
CA ILE A 47 -2.46 -17.57 19.91
C ILE A 47 -2.96 -18.88 20.54
N ALA A 48 -2.53 -20.04 20.01
CA ALA A 48 -2.91 -21.35 20.53
C ALA A 48 -2.48 -21.55 21.99
N MET A 49 -1.30 -21.08 22.38
CA MET A 49 -0.82 -21.15 23.76
C MET A 49 -1.70 -20.32 24.71
N VAL A 50 -2.06 -19.10 24.33
CA VAL A 50 -2.94 -18.24 25.15
C VAL A 50 -4.32 -18.88 25.32
N ILE A 51 -4.92 -19.35 24.23
CA ILE A 51 -6.23 -20.03 24.27
C ILE A 51 -6.15 -21.30 25.11
N GLY A 52 -5.12 -22.13 24.89
CA GLY A 52 -4.90 -23.37 25.62
C GLY A 52 -4.68 -23.14 27.12
N ALA A 53 -3.92 -22.11 27.51
CA ALA A 53 -3.71 -21.74 28.91
C ALA A 53 -5.01 -21.29 29.59
N ILE A 54 -5.84 -20.49 28.91
CA ILE A 54 -7.16 -20.07 29.42
C ILE A 54 -8.08 -21.28 29.63
N LEU A 55 -8.15 -22.18 28.64
CA LEU A 55 -8.97 -23.41 28.73
C LEU A 55 -8.51 -24.33 29.85
N LEU A 56 -7.20 -24.58 29.96
CA LEU A 56 -6.63 -25.42 31.01
C LEU A 56 -6.82 -24.81 32.40
N PHE A 57 -6.71 -23.48 32.53
CA PHE A 57 -7.00 -22.79 33.79
C PHE A 57 -8.49 -22.88 34.16
N ALA A 58 -9.39 -22.76 33.20
CA ALA A 58 -10.83 -22.90 33.45
C ALA A 58 -11.18 -24.31 33.96
N MET A 59 -10.60 -25.36 33.37
CA MET A 59 -10.87 -26.76 33.73
C MET A 59 -10.14 -27.21 35.01
N PHE A 60 -8.85 -26.90 35.15
CA PHE A 60 -7.96 -27.50 36.15
C PHE A 60 -7.33 -26.46 37.10
N LYS A 61 -7.79 -25.20 37.06
CA LYS A 61 -7.29 -24.10 37.90
C LYS A 61 -5.76 -23.99 37.82
N PHE A 62 -5.08 -23.84 38.95
CA PHE A 62 -3.62 -23.67 39.01
C PHE A 62 -2.84 -24.90 38.52
N VAL A 63 -3.42 -26.11 38.58
CA VAL A 63 -2.80 -27.32 38.00
C VAL A 63 -2.75 -27.22 36.48
N GLY A 64 -3.78 -26.63 35.86
CA GLY A 64 -3.83 -26.36 34.43
C GLY A 64 -2.71 -25.43 33.94
N LEU A 65 -2.28 -24.46 34.76
CA LEU A 65 -1.13 -23.60 34.44
C LEU A 65 0.18 -24.38 34.42
N GLY A 66 0.36 -25.34 35.33
CA GLY A 66 1.52 -26.23 35.32
C GLY A 66 1.59 -27.09 34.05
N ILE A 67 0.46 -27.66 33.64
CA ILE A 67 0.36 -28.43 32.38
C ILE A 67 0.65 -27.53 31.17
N ALA A 68 0.08 -26.33 31.13
CA ALA A 68 0.32 -25.36 30.06
C ALA A 68 1.81 -24.97 29.96
N ALA A 69 2.50 -24.81 31.10
CA ALA A 69 3.92 -24.51 31.14
C ALA A 69 4.78 -25.66 30.55
N VAL A 70 4.48 -26.91 30.92
CA VAL A 70 5.16 -28.09 30.38
C VAL A 70 4.93 -28.23 28.87
N LEU A 71 3.69 -28.09 28.41
CA LEU A 71 3.36 -28.12 26.98
C LEU A 71 4.02 -26.96 26.21
N GLY A 72 4.03 -25.76 26.80
CA GLY A 72 4.75 -24.62 26.26
C GLY A 72 6.24 -24.91 26.10
N PHE A 73 6.88 -25.53 27.10
CA PHE A 73 8.28 -25.92 27.01
C PHE A 73 8.51 -26.98 25.91
N ILE A 74 7.67 -28.01 25.81
CA ILE A 74 7.87 -29.07 24.80
C ILE A 74 7.65 -28.57 23.37
N PHE A 75 6.59 -27.79 23.12
CA PHE A 75 6.18 -27.42 21.77
C PHE A 75 6.68 -26.05 21.31
N VAL A 76 6.77 -25.06 22.21
CA VAL A 76 7.11 -23.67 21.86
C VAL A 76 8.62 -23.43 21.95
N TYR A 77 9.32 -24.05 22.91
CA TYR A 77 10.76 -23.87 23.09
C TYR A 77 11.60 -24.28 21.86
N PRO A 78 11.36 -25.43 21.18
CA PRO A 78 12.13 -25.79 19.99
C PRO A 78 11.95 -24.78 18.85
N VAL A 79 10.71 -24.28 18.67
CA VAL A 79 10.38 -23.25 17.66
C VAL A 79 11.04 -21.93 18.02
N PHE A 80 11.04 -21.54 19.30
CA PHE A 80 11.71 -20.35 19.79
C PHE A 80 13.23 -20.41 19.56
N LYS A 81 13.87 -21.54 19.89
CA LYS A 81 15.30 -21.76 19.67
C LYS A 81 15.65 -21.64 18.18
N ARG A 82 14.92 -22.36 17.32
CA ARG A 82 15.09 -22.29 15.86
C ARG A 82 14.90 -20.87 15.32
N LYS A 83 13.94 -20.11 15.87
CA LYS A 83 13.73 -18.70 15.52
C LYS A 83 14.90 -17.83 15.95
N ARG A 84 15.43 -18.04 17.16
CA ARG A 84 16.60 -17.28 17.63
C ARG A 84 17.83 -17.53 16.75
N GLU A 85 18.07 -18.77 16.35
CA GLU A 85 19.17 -19.16 15.46
C GLU A 85 19.05 -18.53 14.06
N LEU A 86 17.87 -18.63 13.43
CA LEU A 86 17.63 -18.13 12.07
C LEU A 86 17.64 -16.60 11.97
N PHE A 87 17.17 -15.91 13.01
CA PHE A 87 17.03 -14.45 12.99
C PHE A 87 18.19 -13.71 13.66
N ARG A 88 19.10 -14.41 14.36
CA ARG A 88 20.27 -13.82 15.05
C ARG A 88 19.91 -12.54 15.82
N GLU A 89 18.79 -12.59 16.55
CA GLU A 89 18.25 -11.49 17.36
C GLU A 89 17.66 -10.28 16.60
N LYS A 90 17.73 -10.26 15.26
CA LYS A 90 17.01 -9.26 14.45
C LYS A 90 15.52 -9.57 14.39
N LYS A 91 14.68 -8.61 14.78
CA LYS A 91 13.22 -8.70 14.62
C LYS A 91 12.83 -8.40 13.17
N GLU A 92 13.01 -9.36 12.27
CA GLU A 92 12.50 -9.27 10.89
C GLU A 92 11.09 -9.89 10.85
N ASN A 93 10.08 -9.09 10.50
CA ASN A 93 8.72 -9.58 10.24
C ASN A 93 8.58 -10.02 8.76
N ASN A 94 7.43 -10.59 8.38
CA ASN A 94 7.25 -11.07 7.01
C ASN A 94 7.16 -9.94 5.98
N GLU A 95 6.74 -8.74 6.39
CA GLU A 95 6.73 -7.56 5.51
C GLU A 95 8.15 -7.20 5.12
N VAL A 96 9.08 -7.07 6.08
CA VAL A 96 10.49 -6.75 5.83
C VAL A 96 11.16 -7.84 4.99
N LEU A 97 10.90 -9.11 5.30
CA LEU A 97 11.45 -10.23 4.52
C LEU A 97 10.95 -10.20 3.07
N TYR A 98 9.67 -9.94 2.84
CA TYR A 98 9.14 -9.97 1.48
C TYR A 98 9.48 -8.69 0.69
N VAL A 99 9.24 -7.51 1.26
CA VAL A 99 9.42 -6.23 0.56
C VAL A 99 10.91 -5.90 0.39
N GLU A 100 11.67 -5.89 1.49
CA GLU A 100 13.05 -5.36 1.49
C GLU A 100 14.09 -6.44 1.14
N ARG A 101 13.85 -7.71 1.48
CA ARG A 101 14.82 -8.80 1.18
C ARG A 101 14.54 -9.55 -0.11
N PHE A 102 13.31 -9.54 -0.60
CA PHE A 102 12.91 -10.34 -1.75
C PHE A 102 12.50 -9.49 -2.96
N LEU A 103 11.58 -8.52 -2.80
CA LEU A 103 11.16 -7.66 -3.91
C LEU A 103 12.18 -6.58 -4.25
N SER A 104 12.81 -5.94 -3.27
CA SER A 104 13.79 -4.87 -3.54
C SER A 104 14.94 -5.30 -4.47
N PRO A 105 15.55 -6.49 -4.35
CA PRO A 105 16.51 -6.98 -5.33
C PRO A 105 15.93 -7.06 -6.75
N ILE A 106 14.69 -7.55 -6.91
CA ILE A 106 14.02 -7.64 -8.21
C ILE A 106 13.80 -6.23 -8.78
N VAL A 107 13.36 -5.27 -7.94
CA VAL A 107 13.23 -3.86 -8.34
C VAL A 107 14.56 -3.30 -8.82
N LYS A 108 15.67 -3.59 -8.14
CA LYS A 108 17.00 -3.09 -8.53
C LYS A 108 17.50 -3.64 -9.86
N GLU A 109 17.06 -4.83 -10.26
CA GLU A 109 17.35 -5.39 -11.59
C GLU A 109 16.59 -4.64 -12.69
N ILE A 110 15.42 -4.05 -12.40
CA ILE A 110 14.62 -3.28 -13.36
C ILE A 110 15.03 -1.80 -13.33
N PHE A 111 15.14 -1.23 -12.14
CA PHE A 111 15.51 0.16 -11.86
C PHE A 111 16.65 0.16 -10.85
N PRO A 112 17.91 0.33 -11.29
CA PRO A 112 19.06 0.28 -10.39
C PRO A 112 19.01 1.29 -9.23
N ALA A 113 18.38 2.44 -9.44
CA ALA A 113 18.13 3.45 -8.40
C ALA A 113 16.90 3.14 -7.53
N GLY A 114 16.03 2.23 -7.98
CA GLY A 114 14.77 1.90 -7.34
C GLY A 114 14.92 1.24 -5.98
N GLU A 115 13.98 1.55 -5.09
CA GLU A 115 13.99 1.09 -3.71
C GLU A 115 12.59 0.69 -3.25
N MET A 116 12.50 -0.37 -2.43
CA MET A 116 11.27 -0.71 -1.74
C MET A 116 11.47 -0.74 -0.23
N LYS A 117 10.52 -0.16 0.51
CA LYS A 117 10.53 -0.06 1.98
C LYS A 117 9.21 -0.50 2.56
N VAL A 118 9.22 -1.16 3.72
CA VAL A 118 7.96 -1.49 4.40
C VAL A 118 7.28 -0.26 4.98
N THR A 119 8.08 0.67 5.53
CA THR A 119 7.59 1.92 6.13
C THR A 119 7.75 3.05 5.12
N PRO A 120 6.66 3.61 4.59
CA PRO A 120 6.72 4.69 3.62
C PRO A 120 7.23 6.00 4.25
N ASP A 121 7.94 6.79 3.46
CA ASP A 121 8.42 8.13 3.78
C ASP A 121 7.54 9.20 3.11
N PHE A 122 6.24 9.17 3.40
CA PHE A 122 5.26 10.13 2.89
C PHE A 122 4.86 11.10 4.00
N LEU A 123 4.82 12.40 3.66
CA LEU A 123 4.26 13.41 4.55
C LEU A 123 2.76 13.21 4.69
N LEU A 124 2.29 13.10 5.94
CA LEU A 124 0.89 12.79 6.22
C LEU A 124 -0.05 13.93 5.82
N ASP A 125 0.38 15.19 5.92
CA ASP A 125 -0.50 16.34 5.65
C ASP A 125 -0.92 16.41 4.17
N PRO A 126 -0.01 16.32 3.18
CA PRO A 126 -0.39 16.18 1.78
C PRO A 126 -1.23 14.93 1.49
N VAL A 127 -0.92 13.80 2.12
CA VAL A 127 -1.70 12.55 1.96
C VAL A 127 -3.17 12.76 2.38
N LYS A 128 -3.42 13.47 3.48
CA LYS A 128 -4.78 13.82 3.92
C LYS A 128 -5.52 14.73 2.93
N LYS A 129 -4.81 15.48 2.08
CA LYS A 129 -5.44 16.34 1.05
C LYS A 129 -5.97 15.54 -0.13
N VAL A 130 -5.38 14.37 -0.40
CA VAL A 130 -5.77 13.47 -1.50
C VAL A 130 -6.54 12.25 -1.02
N CYS A 131 -6.91 12.17 0.26
CA CYS A 131 -7.68 11.03 0.77
C CYS A 131 -8.95 11.50 1.49
N PRO A 132 -9.97 10.62 1.58
CA PRO A 132 -11.11 10.85 2.45
C PRO A 132 -10.67 11.16 3.88
N SER A 133 -11.44 12.03 4.54
CA SER A 133 -11.22 12.39 5.93
C SER A 133 -11.41 11.16 6.82
N SER A 134 -10.38 10.86 7.61
CA SER A 134 -10.36 9.69 8.48
C SER A 134 -9.60 9.99 9.77
N THR A 135 -9.82 9.15 10.78
CA THR A 135 -9.13 9.28 12.08
C THR A 135 -7.78 8.58 12.12
N ASN A 136 -7.60 7.54 11.30
CA ASN A 136 -6.38 6.76 11.25
C ASN A 136 -5.92 6.60 9.81
N TYR A 137 -4.62 6.75 9.58
CA TYR A 137 -3.96 6.53 8.30
C TYR A 137 -2.80 5.57 8.51
N ARG A 138 -2.79 4.46 7.77
CA ARG A 138 -1.74 3.43 7.85
C ARG A 138 -1.15 3.20 6.47
N GLY A 139 0.03 3.77 6.24
CA GLY A 139 0.84 3.49 5.06
C GLY A 139 1.64 2.20 5.23
N ASN A 140 1.78 1.42 4.18
CA ASN A 140 2.75 0.33 4.11
C ASN A 140 3.29 0.19 2.68
N THR A 141 4.44 -0.46 2.54
CA THR A 141 5.07 -0.79 1.26
C THR A 141 5.17 0.40 0.31
N GLU A 142 6.29 1.09 0.36
CA GLU A 142 6.66 2.10 -0.64
C GLU A 142 7.54 1.47 -1.73
N LEU A 143 7.28 1.85 -2.98
CA LEU A 143 8.19 1.71 -4.11
C LEU A 143 8.60 3.11 -4.58
N SER A 144 9.89 3.42 -4.49
CA SER A 144 10.48 4.67 -4.98
C SER A 144 11.33 4.37 -6.20
N PHE A 145 11.10 5.09 -7.30
CA PHE A 145 11.87 4.92 -8.54
C PHE A 145 13.18 5.71 -8.51
N HIS A 146 13.25 6.81 -7.73
CA HIS A 146 14.39 7.73 -7.67
C HIS A 146 14.82 8.19 -9.08
N ASP A 147 13.83 8.41 -9.95
CA ASP A 147 14.01 8.94 -11.30
C ASP A 147 13.97 10.48 -11.27
N SER A 148 14.08 11.14 -12.44
CA SER A 148 14.01 12.61 -12.54
C SER A 148 12.69 13.20 -12.02
N ARG A 149 11.63 12.38 -11.95
CA ARG A 149 10.30 12.72 -11.43
C ARG A 149 10.18 12.45 -9.95
N GLU A 150 11.17 11.86 -9.29
CA GLU A 150 11.10 11.42 -7.89
C GLU A 150 9.83 10.59 -7.61
N LEU A 151 9.39 9.78 -8.59
CA LEU A 151 8.15 9.04 -8.51
C LEU A 151 8.23 8.01 -7.38
N SER A 152 7.25 8.00 -6.51
CA SER A 152 7.10 7.03 -5.42
C SER A 152 5.63 6.67 -5.26
N VAL A 153 5.35 5.42 -4.91
CA VAL A 153 3.99 4.95 -4.60
C VAL A 153 4.00 4.17 -3.30
N MET A 154 3.00 4.42 -2.45
CA MET A 154 2.75 3.62 -1.26
C MET A 154 1.33 3.05 -1.27
N ASN A 155 1.13 1.95 -0.55
CA ASN A 155 -0.23 1.55 -0.18
C ASN A 155 -0.69 2.34 1.05
N LEU A 156 -1.98 2.65 1.08
CA LEU A 156 -2.60 3.35 2.19
C LEU A 156 -3.93 2.69 2.57
N TYR A 157 -4.11 2.50 3.87
CA TYR A 157 -5.37 2.14 4.49
C TYR A 157 -5.78 3.23 5.49
N ALA A 158 -6.92 3.88 5.25
CA ALA A 158 -7.49 4.87 6.16
C ALA A 158 -8.84 4.39 6.69
N TYR A 159 -9.06 4.57 7.98
CA TYR A 159 -10.26 4.08 8.67
C TYR A 159 -10.61 4.89 9.92
N HIS A 160 -11.89 4.85 10.28
CA HIS A 160 -12.37 5.32 11.57
C HIS A 160 -13.03 4.21 12.37
N VAL A 161 -13.14 4.44 13.68
CA VAL A 161 -13.78 3.50 14.60
C VAL A 161 -15.10 4.10 15.04
N VAL A 162 -16.18 3.38 14.76
CA VAL A 162 -17.52 3.72 15.25
C VAL A 162 -17.81 2.91 16.50
N GLU A 163 -18.22 3.59 17.56
CA GLU A 163 -18.73 2.95 18.76
C GLU A 163 -20.26 2.95 18.73
N SER A 164 -20.88 1.79 18.93
CA SER A 164 -22.33 1.67 19.08
C SER A 164 -22.65 0.98 20.40
N THR A 165 -23.63 1.51 21.13
CA THR A 165 -24.11 0.90 22.37
C THR A 165 -25.50 0.34 22.13
N ASP A 166 -25.68 -0.95 22.39
CA ASP A 166 -26.98 -1.60 22.24
C ASP A 166 -27.95 -1.19 23.37
N SER A 167 -29.23 -1.55 23.22
CA SER A 167 -30.26 -1.31 24.23
C SER A 167 -30.03 -2.05 25.57
N LYS A 168 -29.01 -2.92 25.64
CA LYS A 168 -28.57 -3.65 26.83
C LYS A 168 -27.29 -3.07 27.43
N GLY A 169 -26.86 -1.89 26.98
CA GLY A 169 -25.68 -1.19 27.50
C GLY A 169 -24.34 -1.79 27.06
N ARG A 170 -24.33 -2.66 26.04
CA ARG A 170 -23.09 -3.25 25.52
C ARG A 170 -22.54 -2.38 24.42
N THR A 171 -21.31 -1.89 24.61
CA THR A 171 -20.59 -1.12 23.60
C THR A 171 -19.84 -2.05 22.66
N SER A 172 -20.05 -1.86 21.35
CA SER A 172 -19.28 -2.51 20.29
C SER A 172 -18.47 -1.47 19.53
N ARG A 173 -17.24 -1.83 19.14
CA ARG A 173 -16.36 -1.01 18.31
C ARG A 173 -16.27 -1.65 16.94
N LYS A 174 -16.58 -0.88 15.89
CA LYS A 174 -16.46 -1.33 14.51
C LYS A 174 -15.51 -0.44 13.74
N GLU A 175 -14.52 -1.06 13.10
CA GLU A 175 -13.66 -0.39 12.14
C GLU A 175 -14.42 -0.18 10.81
N VAL A 176 -14.40 1.03 10.28
CA VAL A 176 -15.04 1.42 9.02
C VAL A 176 -13.96 1.95 8.09
N THR A 177 -13.80 1.26 6.96
CA THR A 177 -12.85 1.64 5.91
C THR A 177 -13.30 2.92 5.21
N ASP A 178 -12.45 3.93 5.22
CA ASP A 178 -12.65 5.18 4.48
C ASP A 178 -11.87 5.18 3.17
N PHE A 179 -10.66 4.62 3.17
CA PHE A 179 -9.78 4.52 2.02
C PHE A 179 -8.98 3.22 2.02
N TYR A 180 -8.90 2.55 0.87
CA TYR A 180 -8.04 1.38 0.68
C TYR A 180 -7.51 1.36 -0.75
N GLY A 181 -6.23 1.66 -0.92
CA GLY A 181 -5.61 1.77 -2.24
C GLY A 181 -4.21 2.35 -2.21
N GLN A 182 -3.86 3.16 -3.20
CA GLN A 182 -2.51 3.67 -3.43
C GLN A 182 -2.44 5.19 -3.33
N VAL A 183 -1.30 5.71 -2.86
CA VAL A 183 -0.95 7.13 -2.96
C VAL A 183 0.41 7.26 -3.63
N PHE A 184 0.44 8.08 -4.68
CA PHE A 184 1.60 8.41 -5.46
C PHE A 184 2.12 9.78 -5.02
N ARG A 185 3.43 9.95 -5.07
CA ARG A 185 4.14 11.22 -4.93
C ARG A 185 5.07 11.34 -6.12
N MET A 186 5.11 12.51 -6.74
CA MET A 186 6.12 12.84 -7.74
C MET A 186 6.41 14.34 -7.73
N ARG A 187 7.56 14.69 -8.29
CA ARG A 187 7.93 16.07 -8.58
C ARG A 187 7.11 16.56 -9.78
N PHE A 188 6.38 17.65 -9.56
CA PHE A 188 5.65 18.33 -10.61
C PHE A 188 6.64 19.20 -11.43
N PRO A 189 6.70 19.07 -12.77
CA PRO A 189 7.76 19.67 -13.59
C PRO A 189 7.70 21.21 -13.63
N ARG A 190 6.53 21.80 -13.38
CA ARG A 190 6.33 23.25 -13.39
C ARG A 190 5.89 23.71 -12.00
N PRO A 191 6.72 24.43 -11.24
CA PRO A 191 6.34 24.89 -9.91
C PRO A 191 4.99 25.60 -9.93
N PHE A 192 4.05 25.12 -9.13
CA PHE A 192 2.71 25.66 -8.97
C PHE A 192 2.75 26.71 -7.85
N SER A 193 2.54 27.98 -8.18
CA SER A 193 2.45 29.03 -7.16
C SER A 193 1.16 28.82 -6.34
N GLY A 194 1.30 28.39 -5.08
CA GLY A 194 0.19 28.00 -4.22
C GLY A 194 -0.18 26.52 -4.40
N HIS A 195 -1.48 26.20 -4.36
CA HIS A 195 -1.92 24.81 -4.52
C HIS A 195 -3.20 24.64 -5.32
N ILE A 196 -3.38 23.43 -5.84
CA ILE A 196 -4.62 22.93 -6.43
C ILE A 196 -4.96 21.56 -5.84
N ARG A 197 -6.24 21.33 -5.57
CA ARG A 197 -6.84 20.07 -5.14
C ARG A 197 -7.98 19.72 -6.06
N ILE A 198 -7.97 18.50 -6.57
CA ILE A 198 -9.06 17.94 -7.37
C ILE A 198 -9.53 16.71 -6.61
N ILE A 199 -10.75 16.77 -6.10
CA ILE A 199 -11.32 15.71 -5.28
C ILE A 199 -12.58 15.15 -5.94
N PRO A 200 -12.76 13.82 -5.95
CA PRO A 200 -13.97 13.22 -6.51
C PRO A 200 -15.17 13.57 -5.63
N THR A 201 -16.29 13.87 -6.27
CA THR A 201 -17.57 14.17 -5.64
C THR A 201 -18.63 13.14 -5.98
N GLU A 202 -18.23 12.04 -6.63
CA GLU A 202 -19.17 11.01 -7.09
C GLU A 202 -20.17 10.67 -6.01
N LYS A 203 -21.45 10.81 -6.39
CA LYS A 203 -22.59 10.53 -5.54
C LYS A 203 -23.09 9.13 -5.85
N THR A 204 -23.50 8.38 -4.83
CA THR A 204 -24.12 7.07 -5.08
C THR A 204 -25.42 7.28 -5.86
N ALA A 205 -25.63 6.50 -6.94
CA ALA A 205 -26.83 6.59 -7.79
C ALA A 205 -28.16 6.49 -7.01
N ILE A 206 -28.15 5.81 -5.86
CA ILE A 206 -29.34 5.52 -5.04
C ILE A 206 -29.64 6.63 -4.02
N LEU A 207 -28.62 7.30 -3.46
CA LEU A 207 -28.79 8.21 -2.32
C LEU A 207 -28.37 9.65 -2.60
N LYS A 208 -27.81 9.96 -3.78
CA LYS A 208 -27.26 11.28 -4.15
C LYS A 208 -26.33 11.89 -3.08
N ARG A 209 -25.73 11.06 -2.21
CA ARG A 209 -24.75 11.44 -1.20
C ARG A 209 -23.35 11.18 -1.75
N GLU A 210 -22.42 12.07 -1.47
CA GLU A 210 -21.00 11.88 -1.80
C GLU A 210 -20.53 10.54 -1.21
N ILE A 211 -19.91 9.70 -2.04
CA ILE A 211 -19.51 8.34 -1.65
C ILE A 211 -18.37 8.37 -0.62
N GLN A 212 -17.56 9.44 -0.62
CA GLN A 212 -16.39 9.59 0.25
C GLN A 212 -16.29 11.00 0.82
N ASN A 213 -15.99 11.09 2.12
CA ASN A 213 -15.94 12.34 2.88
C ASN A 213 -14.59 13.07 2.70
N TYR A 214 -14.27 13.49 1.48
CA TYR A 214 -13.08 14.29 1.23
C TYR A 214 -13.16 15.65 1.95
N PRO A 215 -12.02 16.24 2.39
CA PRO A 215 -12.03 17.59 2.93
C PRO A 215 -12.61 18.58 1.93
N GLY A 216 -13.64 19.32 2.34
CA GLY A 216 -14.23 20.38 1.53
C GLY A 216 -13.30 21.58 1.34
N LYS A 217 -13.85 22.69 0.84
CA LYS A 217 -13.14 23.95 0.63
C LYS A 217 -12.46 24.43 1.92
N GLN A 218 -11.15 24.68 1.84
CA GLN A 218 -10.34 25.17 2.95
C GLN A 218 -10.28 26.70 2.96
N LYS A 219 -9.78 27.26 4.07
CA LYS A 219 -9.56 28.70 4.20
C LYS A 219 -8.58 29.16 3.11
N ASN A 220 -8.94 30.23 2.39
CA ASN A 220 -8.19 30.81 1.27
C ASN A 220 -8.20 30.01 -0.05
N GLU A 221 -8.88 28.87 -0.11
CA GLU A 221 -9.15 28.23 -1.41
C GLU A 221 -10.27 29.00 -2.14
N LEU A 222 -10.24 28.97 -3.46
CA LEU A 222 -11.33 29.27 -4.37
C LEU A 222 -11.83 27.93 -4.91
N LYS A 223 -13.15 27.77 -5.00
CA LYS A 223 -13.72 26.68 -5.79
C LYS A 223 -13.84 27.21 -7.21
N ILE A 224 -13.31 26.49 -8.18
CA ILE A 224 -13.45 26.82 -9.59
C ILE A 224 -14.24 25.73 -10.29
N ASP A 225 -15.05 26.13 -11.25
CA ASP A 225 -15.80 25.24 -12.12
C ASP A 225 -15.13 25.26 -13.50
N THR A 226 -15.13 24.10 -14.16
CA THR A 226 -14.72 23.98 -15.57
C THR A 226 -15.89 24.34 -16.48
N GLU A 227 -15.62 24.56 -17.77
CA GLU A 227 -16.65 24.91 -18.75
C GLU A 227 -17.64 23.75 -19.00
N ASP A 228 -17.21 22.49 -18.80
CA ASP A 228 -18.09 21.34 -18.92
C ASP A 228 -18.78 21.04 -17.58
N ILE A 229 -20.11 21.06 -17.60
CA ILE A 229 -20.95 20.73 -16.44
C ILE A 229 -20.70 19.30 -15.97
N ARG A 230 -20.40 18.36 -16.88
CA ARG A 230 -20.13 16.95 -16.54
C ARG A 230 -18.94 16.82 -15.60
N HIS A 231 -17.85 17.56 -15.86
CA HIS A 231 -16.69 17.58 -14.96
C HIS A 231 -17.10 18.03 -13.55
N ASN A 232 -17.87 19.11 -13.46
CA ASN A 232 -18.28 19.74 -12.20
C ASN A 232 -19.25 18.86 -11.37
N GLU A 233 -19.84 17.83 -11.97
CA GLU A 233 -20.66 16.83 -11.28
C GLU A 233 -19.83 15.71 -10.63
N HIS A 234 -18.67 15.38 -11.22
CA HIS A 234 -17.86 14.22 -10.83
C HIS A 234 -16.72 14.58 -9.87
N TYR A 235 -16.26 15.83 -9.89
CA TYR A 235 -15.25 16.34 -8.96
C TYR A 235 -15.40 17.82 -8.65
N ASN A 236 -14.86 18.20 -7.49
CA ASN A 236 -14.65 19.57 -7.11
C ASN A 236 -13.18 19.94 -7.31
N ILE A 237 -12.95 21.17 -7.78
CA ILE A 237 -11.62 21.76 -7.90
C ILE A 237 -11.50 22.91 -6.92
N PHE A 238 -10.48 22.85 -6.07
CA PHE A 238 -10.12 23.93 -5.15
C PHE A 238 -8.70 24.40 -5.43
N CYS A 239 -8.46 25.70 -5.43
CA CYS A 239 -7.13 26.25 -5.67
C CYS A 239 -6.91 27.57 -4.92
N THR A 240 -5.66 27.96 -4.70
CA THR A 240 -5.33 29.32 -4.21
C THR A 240 -4.98 30.28 -5.33
N ASP A 241 -4.63 29.76 -6.51
CA ASP A 241 -4.31 30.52 -7.72
C ASP A 241 -5.11 29.94 -8.90
N GLU A 242 -6.15 30.67 -9.31
CA GLU A 242 -7.04 30.25 -10.40
C GLU A 242 -6.33 30.22 -11.76
N PHE A 243 -5.40 31.14 -12.01
CA PHE A 243 -4.70 31.22 -13.29
C PHE A 243 -3.78 30.01 -13.47
N MET A 244 -3.02 29.64 -12.42
CA MET A 244 -2.21 28.41 -12.42
C MET A 244 -3.09 27.16 -12.50
N ALA A 245 -4.22 27.12 -11.78
CA ALA A 245 -5.13 25.99 -11.82
C ALA A 245 -5.70 25.75 -13.22
N ARG A 246 -6.19 26.79 -13.90
CA ARG A 246 -6.71 26.68 -15.28
C ARG A 246 -5.63 26.26 -16.28
N ARG A 247 -4.38 26.67 -16.08
CA ARG A 247 -3.25 26.23 -16.92
C ARG A 247 -2.93 24.74 -16.74
N PHE A 248 -3.05 24.22 -15.52
CA PHE A 248 -2.90 22.79 -15.24
C PHE A 248 -4.06 21.98 -15.83
N LEU A 249 -5.29 22.47 -15.67
CA LEU A 249 -6.54 21.86 -16.14
C LEU A 249 -6.75 22.02 -17.66
N ASN A 250 -5.75 21.66 -18.44
CA ASN A 250 -5.89 21.59 -19.89
C ASN A 250 -6.83 20.42 -20.30
N PRO A 251 -7.35 20.42 -21.54
CA PRO A 251 -8.30 19.38 -21.98
C PRO A 251 -7.80 17.95 -21.78
N THR A 252 -6.51 17.71 -21.99
CA THR A 252 -5.90 16.38 -21.83
C THR A 252 -5.90 15.90 -20.38
N VAL A 253 -5.60 16.80 -19.43
CA VAL A 253 -5.65 16.49 -17.99
C VAL A 253 -7.09 16.23 -17.55
N LEU A 254 -8.05 17.03 -18.01
CA LEU A 254 -9.46 16.86 -17.69
C LEU A 254 -9.99 15.51 -18.19
N GLU A 255 -9.70 15.13 -19.44
CA GLU A 255 -10.09 13.83 -20.00
C GLU A 255 -9.47 12.65 -19.23
N TRP A 256 -8.20 12.78 -18.84
CA TRP A 256 -7.54 11.79 -17.99
C TRP A 256 -8.25 11.67 -16.63
N PHE A 257 -8.65 12.78 -16.02
CA PHE A 257 -9.36 12.77 -14.74
C PHE A 257 -10.71 12.09 -14.84
N ASP A 258 -11.51 12.42 -15.85
CA ASP A 258 -12.83 11.85 -16.06
C ASP A 258 -12.78 10.32 -16.09
N LYS A 259 -11.82 9.77 -16.85
CA LYS A 259 -11.60 8.33 -16.91
C LYS A 259 -11.21 7.76 -15.55
N ASN A 260 -10.27 8.40 -14.84
CA ASN A 260 -9.69 7.84 -13.63
C ASN A 260 -10.53 8.04 -12.36
N ILE A 261 -11.40 9.05 -12.33
CA ILE A 261 -12.38 9.26 -11.27
C ILE A 261 -13.45 8.17 -11.32
N ALA A 262 -13.99 7.88 -12.51
CA ALA A 262 -14.95 6.81 -12.70
C ALA A 262 -14.37 5.42 -12.34
N GLU A 263 -13.11 5.17 -12.71
CA GLU A 263 -12.46 3.88 -12.46
C GLU A 263 -11.99 3.70 -11.00
N SER A 264 -11.45 4.76 -10.38
CA SER A 264 -10.70 4.62 -9.13
C SER A 264 -10.83 5.78 -8.14
N ARG A 265 -11.80 6.68 -8.33
CA ARG A 265 -12.05 7.85 -7.46
C ARG A 265 -10.76 8.62 -7.19
N THR A 266 -10.03 8.89 -8.27
CA THR A 266 -8.71 9.53 -8.19
C THR A 266 -8.83 10.95 -7.66
N ALA A 267 -7.95 11.31 -6.72
CA ALA A 267 -7.78 12.68 -6.23
C ALA A 267 -6.36 13.16 -6.48
N ILE A 268 -6.18 14.46 -6.72
CA ILE A 268 -4.86 15.09 -6.88
C ILE A 268 -4.72 16.27 -5.95
N TYR A 269 -3.49 16.46 -5.46
CA TYR A 269 -3.03 17.65 -4.79
C TYR A 269 -1.69 18.05 -5.37
N ILE A 270 -1.55 19.32 -5.75
CA ILE A 270 -0.28 19.90 -6.16
C ILE A 270 -0.03 21.10 -5.27
N GLU A 271 1.15 21.16 -4.68
CA GLU A 271 1.65 22.30 -3.92
C GLU A 271 3.12 22.50 -4.27
N ASP A 272 3.48 23.71 -4.67
CA ASP A 272 4.81 24.06 -5.16
C ASP A 272 5.28 23.09 -6.27
N SER A 273 6.31 22.28 -6.01
CA SER A 273 6.84 21.29 -6.94
C SER A 273 6.45 19.86 -6.60
N SER A 274 5.51 19.63 -5.69
CA SER A 274 5.11 18.30 -5.24
C SER A 274 3.70 17.99 -5.71
N MET A 275 3.53 16.86 -6.39
CA MET A 275 2.24 16.31 -6.77
C MET A 275 1.99 15.03 -5.99
N TYR A 276 0.80 14.93 -5.41
CA TYR A 276 0.26 13.73 -4.80
C TYR A 276 -0.98 13.29 -5.56
N ILE A 277 -1.10 12.00 -5.79
CA ILE A 277 -2.26 11.39 -6.46
C ILE A 277 -2.72 10.23 -5.60
N SER A 278 -4.02 10.10 -5.32
CA SER A 278 -4.55 8.90 -4.67
C SER A 278 -5.43 8.12 -5.63
N ARG A 279 -5.51 6.80 -5.41
CA ARG A 279 -6.42 5.90 -6.11
C ARG A 279 -7.07 4.94 -5.14
N TYR A 280 -8.39 4.90 -5.13
CA TYR A 280 -9.17 3.93 -4.38
C TYR A 280 -9.38 2.68 -5.24
N THR A 281 -8.52 1.68 -5.06
CA THR A 281 -8.54 0.44 -5.86
C THR A 281 -9.10 -0.75 -5.10
N GLY A 282 -9.18 -0.68 -3.78
CA GLY A 282 -9.66 -1.78 -2.95
C GLY A 282 -8.65 -2.93 -2.77
N TYR A 283 -7.39 -2.75 -3.17
CA TYR A 283 -6.31 -3.71 -2.96
C TYR A 283 -4.98 -3.03 -2.64
N GLN A 284 -4.00 -3.81 -2.18
CA GLN A 284 -2.63 -3.38 -1.93
C GLN A 284 -1.71 -3.87 -3.04
N LEU A 285 -0.83 -3.01 -3.54
CA LEU A 285 0.31 -3.40 -4.35
C LEU A 285 1.23 -4.29 -3.52
N PHE A 286 1.75 -5.35 -4.15
CA PHE A 286 2.74 -6.26 -3.54
C PHE A 286 2.29 -6.83 -2.18
N PRO A 287 1.13 -7.53 -2.11
CA PRO A 287 0.63 -8.05 -0.86
C PRO A 287 1.53 -9.15 -0.30
N VAL A 288 1.96 -8.99 0.95
CA VAL A 288 2.80 -9.98 1.63
C VAL A 288 2.08 -11.33 1.73
N PRO A 289 2.72 -12.45 1.34
CA PRO A 289 2.16 -13.79 1.49
C PRO A 289 1.71 -14.09 2.93
N LYS A 290 0.43 -14.45 3.08
CA LYS A 290 -0.20 -14.67 4.40
C LYS A 290 -0.29 -16.15 4.80
N THR A 291 -0.04 -17.08 3.89
CA THR A 291 -0.13 -18.53 4.15
C THR A 291 1.17 -19.25 3.84
N VAL A 292 1.33 -20.45 4.39
CA VAL A 292 2.50 -21.31 4.15
C VAL A 292 2.59 -21.70 2.68
N GLU A 293 1.45 -22.03 2.06
CA GLU A 293 1.37 -22.43 0.65
C GLU A 293 1.76 -21.28 -0.28
N ALA A 294 1.34 -20.05 0.04
CA ALA A 294 1.72 -18.86 -0.73
C ALA A 294 3.22 -18.59 -0.63
N ILE A 295 3.83 -18.80 0.54
CA ILE A 295 5.28 -18.67 0.73
C ILE A 295 6.05 -19.74 -0.06
N ASP A 296 5.57 -20.98 -0.05
CA ASP A 296 6.23 -22.08 -0.78
C ASP A 296 6.18 -21.88 -2.30
N LYS A 297 5.17 -21.17 -2.80
CA LYS A 297 5.02 -20.79 -4.22
C LYS A 297 5.79 -19.53 -4.63
N LEU A 298 6.50 -18.85 -3.72
CA LEU A 298 7.27 -17.64 -4.07
C LEU A 298 8.32 -17.95 -5.13
N SER A 299 8.28 -17.30 -6.28
CA SER A 299 9.27 -17.43 -7.35
C SER A 299 9.72 -16.05 -7.78
N MET A 300 11.02 -15.90 -8.07
CA MET A 300 11.56 -14.62 -8.51
C MET A 300 10.94 -14.20 -9.84
N VAL A 301 10.81 -15.14 -10.79
CA VAL A 301 10.22 -14.89 -12.11
C VAL A 301 8.76 -14.48 -12.01
N GLU A 302 7.95 -15.19 -11.22
CA GLU A 302 6.53 -14.87 -11.10
C GLU A 302 6.30 -13.52 -10.39
N GLU A 303 7.12 -13.22 -9.39
CA GLU A 303 7.03 -11.96 -8.65
C GLU A 303 7.59 -10.79 -9.48
N TYR A 304 8.60 -11.02 -10.31
CA TYR A 304 9.05 -10.08 -11.34
C TYR A 304 7.95 -9.73 -12.33
N LYS A 305 7.22 -10.73 -12.87
CA LYS A 305 6.12 -10.46 -13.84
C LYS A 305 5.04 -9.57 -13.22
N LYS A 306 4.64 -9.88 -11.98
CA LYS A 306 3.67 -9.06 -11.23
C LYS A 306 4.21 -7.66 -11.00
N LEU A 307 5.45 -7.55 -10.54
CA LEU A 307 6.13 -6.29 -10.29
C LEU A 307 6.19 -5.42 -11.55
N ARG A 308 6.61 -6.00 -12.68
CA ARG A 308 6.72 -5.28 -13.95
C ARG A 308 5.36 -4.82 -14.47
N ALA A 309 4.32 -5.64 -14.34
CA ALA A 309 2.96 -5.25 -14.73
C ALA A 309 2.45 -4.06 -13.89
N GLU A 310 2.69 -4.06 -12.58
CA GLU A 310 2.32 -2.95 -11.70
C GLU A 310 3.15 -1.69 -12.00
N ILE A 311 4.45 -1.84 -12.28
CA ILE A 311 5.31 -0.72 -12.66
C ILE A 311 4.86 -0.10 -13.99
N ASP A 312 4.62 -0.91 -15.02
CA ASP A 312 4.14 -0.44 -16.31
C ASP A 312 2.82 0.35 -16.15
N PHE A 313 1.95 -0.13 -15.26
CA PHE A 313 0.74 0.59 -14.89
C PHE A 313 1.07 1.94 -14.20
N ILE A 314 1.96 1.95 -13.21
CA ILE A 314 2.34 3.16 -12.48
C ILE A 314 2.94 4.22 -13.42
N GLU A 315 3.83 3.81 -14.32
CA GLU A 315 4.45 4.69 -15.30
C GLU A 315 3.42 5.26 -16.28
N GLY A 316 2.61 4.40 -16.90
CA GLY A 316 1.57 4.84 -17.85
C GLY A 316 0.47 5.68 -17.19
N PHE A 317 0.13 5.41 -15.93
CA PHE A 317 -0.83 6.20 -15.17
C PHE A 317 -0.32 7.63 -14.90
N THR A 318 0.99 7.80 -14.70
CA THR A 318 1.59 9.10 -14.34
C THR A 318 2.20 9.86 -15.52
N GLU A 319 2.29 9.25 -16.71
CA GLU A 319 2.90 9.83 -17.92
C GLU A 319 2.28 11.18 -18.32
N ILE A 320 0.99 11.37 -18.09
CA ILE A 320 0.29 12.61 -18.47
C ILE A 320 0.80 13.86 -17.70
N PHE A 321 1.50 13.66 -16.59
CA PHE A 321 2.00 14.73 -15.72
C PHE A 321 3.49 15.03 -15.92
N THR A 322 4.13 14.41 -16.91
CA THR A 322 5.57 14.53 -17.16
C THR A 322 5.94 15.64 -18.13
#